data_AF-A0ABD5F4Y6-F1
#
_entry.id   AF-A0ABD5F4Y6-F1
#
_cell.length_a   1.000
_cell.length_b   1.000
_cell.length_c   1.000
_cell.angle_alpha   90.00
_cell.angle_beta   90.00
_cell.angle_gamma   90.00
#
_symmetry.space_group_name_H-M   'P 1'
#
loop_
_entity.id
_entity.type
_entity.pdbx_description
1 polymer ?
#
loop_
_entity_poly.entity_id
_entity_poly.type
_entity_poly.pdbx_seq_one_letter_code
_entity_poly.pdbx_strand_id
1 'polypeptide(L)'
;MAKSFQYLKSFLNNCGIPTKKAEADAILYELIVSIKIDPAPNFIQHEKIKDAADWEIYGEGVYKGRTHLTKEEIKKLLTKELCLVEENVLVIDVTNTIVNAKSK
;
A
#
# COMPACT_ATOMS: atom_id res chain seq x y z
N MET A 1 20.28 5.86 -38.59
CA MET A 1 19.37 6.94 -39.05
C MET A 1 17.98 6.69 -38.51
N ALA A 2 17.52 7.63 -37.68
CA ALA A 2 16.35 7.56 -36.80
C ALA A 2 15.01 7.72 -37.55
N LYS A 3 14.72 6.83 -38.51
CA LYS A 3 13.49 6.91 -39.32
C LYS A 3 12.43 5.86 -38.97
N SER A 4 12.75 4.88 -38.12
CA SER A 4 11.80 3.81 -37.74
C SER A 4 10.86 4.20 -36.58
N PHE A 5 11.31 5.05 -35.66
CA PHE A 5 10.52 5.41 -34.46
C PHE A 5 9.43 6.47 -34.70
N GLN A 6 9.50 7.25 -35.79
CA GLN A 6 8.44 8.22 -36.11
C GLN A 6 7.16 7.54 -36.61
N TYR A 7 7.28 6.41 -37.30
CA TYR A 7 6.12 5.67 -37.82
C TYR A 7 5.30 5.01 -36.70
N LEU A 8 5.95 4.54 -35.63
CA LEU A 8 5.26 3.94 -34.49
C LEU A 8 4.41 4.97 -33.73
N LYS A 9 4.92 6.21 -33.58
CA LYS A 9 4.17 7.30 -32.92
C LYS A 9 2.93 7.70 -33.71
N SER A 10 3.03 7.77 -35.03
CA SER A 10 1.87 8.08 -35.88
C SER A 10 0.82 6.97 -35.89
N PHE A 11 1.24 5.70 -35.75
CA PHE A 11 0.31 4.57 -35.64
C PHE A 11 -0.50 4.61 -34.34
N LEU A 12 0.15 4.89 -33.21
CA LEU A 12 -0.52 4.98 -31.91
C LEU A 12 -1.50 6.15 -31.81
N ASN A 13 -1.24 7.26 -32.52
CA ASN A 13 -2.16 8.40 -32.54
C ASN A 13 -3.39 8.19 -33.45
N ASN A 14 -3.34 7.27 -34.40
CA ASN A 14 -4.44 7.03 -35.36
C ASN A 14 -5.28 5.79 -35.00
N CYS A 15 -4.74 4.88 -34.18
CA CYS A 15 -5.58 3.99 -33.38
C CYS A 15 -6.21 4.86 -32.29
N GLY A 16 -7.51 5.16 -32.41
CA GLY A 16 -8.29 5.87 -31.39
C GLY A 16 -8.36 5.13 -30.05
N ILE A 17 -7.21 4.93 -29.40
CA ILE A 17 -7.09 4.59 -28.00
C ILE A 17 -7.28 5.94 -27.31
N PRO A 18 -8.46 6.22 -26.73
CA PRO A 18 -8.60 7.41 -25.93
C PRO A 18 -7.53 7.35 -24.85
N THR A 19 -6.71 8.39 -24.80
CA THR A 19 -5.87 8.77 -23.67
C THR A 19 -6.79 9.00 -22.47
N LYS A 20 -7.32 7.93 -21.88
CA LYS A 20 -8.01 8.01 -20.60
C LYS A 20 -6.92 8.15 -19.54
N LYS A 21 -6.54 9.42 -19.32
CA LYS A 21 -6.19 9.88 -17.98
C LYS A 21 -7.27 9.35 -17.04
N ALA A 22 -6.90 8.39 -16.23
CA ALA A 22 -7.49 8.22 -14.93
C ALA A 22 -6.33 8.40 -13.97
N GLU A 23 -5.99 9.65 -13.68
CA GLU A 23 -5.59 10.00 -12.32
C GLU A 23 -6.83 9.69 -11.47
N ALA A 24 -7.01 8.39 -11.18
CA ALA A 24 -7.88 7.98 -10.11
C ALA A 24 -7.29 8.67 -8.90
N ASP A 25 -8.08 9.54 -8.27
CA ASP A 25 -7.82 10.08 -6.94
C ASP A 25 -7.32 8.90 -6.09
N ALA A 26 -6.00 8.81 -5.92
CA ALA A 26 -5.38 7.63 -5.37
C ALA A 26 -5.69 7.66 -3.89
N ILE A 27 -6.75 6.94 -3.49
CA ILE A 27 -7.26 6.95 -2.14
C ILE A 27 -6.09 6.63 -1.20
N LEU A 28 -5.74 7.61 -0.38
CA LEU A 28 -4.65 7.47 0.58
C LEU A 28 -5.26 6.97 1.88
N TYR A 29 -4.95 5.72 2.21
CA TYR A 29 -5.34 5.10 3.46
C TYR A 29 -4.29 5.40 4.53
N GLU A 30 -4.75 5.79 5.71
CA GLU A 30 -3.91 5.86 6.90
C GLU A 30 -4.18 4.61 7.74
N LEU A 31 -3.17 3.76 7.87
CA LEU A 31 -3.26 2.45 8.50
C LEU A 31 -2.37 2.37 9.74
N ILE A 32 -2.82 1.63 10.75
CA ILE A 32 -2.01 1.19 11.88
C ILE A 32 -1.83 -0.32 11.79
N VAL A 33 -0.58 -0.75 11.81
CA VAL A 33 -0.14 -2.15 11.78
C VAL A 33 0.46 -2.49 13.13
N SER A 34 -0.02 -3.56 13.76
CA SER A 34 0.56 -4.13 14.98
C SER A 34 0.98 -5.56 14.72
N ILE A 35 2.24 -5.87 15.02
CA ILE A 35 2.83 -7.19 14.93
C ILE A 35 3.01 -7.73 16.34
N LYS A 36 2.36 -8.86 16.62
CA LYS A 36 2.30 -9.48 17.96
C LYS A 36 3.24 -10.68 18.07
N ILE A 37 4.49 -10.53 17.64
CA ILE A 37 5.52 -11.57 17.79
C ILE A 37 6.78 -11.00 18.42
N ASP A 38 7.44 -11.82 19.22
CA ASP A 38 8.73 -11.52 19.83
C ASP A 38 9.78 -12.56 19.37
N PRO A 39 10.96 -12.13 18.87
CA PRO A 39 11.36 -10.74 18.64
C PRO A 39 10.59 -10.10 17.46
N ALA A 40 10.33 -8.78 17.55
CA ALA A 40 9.69 -8.04 16.48
C ALA A 40 10.55 -8.12 15.19
N PRO A 41 9.94 -8.42 14.03
CA PRO A 41 10.68 -8.57 12.79
C PRO A 41 11.17 -7.20 12.30
N ASN A 42 12.17 -7.21 11.42
CA ASN A 42 12.76 -5.99 10.85
C ASN A 42 11.82 -5.33 9.81
N PHE A 43 10.68 -4.83 10.29
CA PHE A 43 9.58 -4.30 9.49
C PHE A 43 10.00 -3.15 8.57
N ILE A 44 10.68 -2.14 9.12
CA ILE A 44 11.05 -0.91 8.40
C ILE A 44 12.25 -1.14 7.47
N GLN A 45 13.06 -2.16 7.74
CA GLN A 45 14.25 -2.46 6.92
C GLN A 45 13.89 -3.28 5.67
N HIS A 46 12.68 -3.83 5.59
CA HIS A 46 12.26 -4.64 4.46
C HIS A 46 11.88 -3.76 3.26
N GLU A 47 12.61 -3.89 2.15
CA GLU A 47 12.51 -3.01 0.97
C GLU A 47 11.06 -2.88 0.46
N LYS A 48 10.38 -4.02 0.24
CA LYS A 48 8.98 -4.02 -0.22
C LYS A 48 7.97 -3.44 0.77
N ILE A 49 8.26 -3.51 2.08
CA ILE A 49 7.39 -2.93 3.10
C ILE A 49 7.59 -1.42 3.07
N LYS A 50 8.85 -0.97 3.05
CA LYS A 50 9.21 0.45 2.94
C LYS A 50 8.63 1.11 1.69
N ASP A 51 8.58 0.42 0.55
CA ASP A 51 7.98 0.93 -0.68
C ASP A 51 6.44 0.94 -0.65
N ALA A 52 5.83 0.13 0.21
CA ALA A 52 4.37 0.01 0.29
C ALA A 52 3.72 1.19 1.01
N ALA A 53 4.41 1.85 1.93
CA ALA A 53 3.88 2.98 2.68
C ALA A 53 5.00 3.83 3.30
N ASP A 54 4.71 5.10 3.55
CA ASP A 54 5.53 5.92 4.44
C ASP A 54 5.25 5.52 5.89
N TRP A 55 6.11 4.66 6.45
CA TRP A 55 5.95 4.12 7.81
C TRP A 55 6.59 5.00 8.89
N GLU A 56 5.87 5.17 9.98
CA GLU A 56 6.29 5.79 11.23
C GLU A 56 6.16 4.79 12.38
N ILE A 57 7.12 4.78 13.30
CA ILE A 57 7.04 3.94 14.51
C ILE A 57 6.06 4.61 15.47
N TYR A 58 4.94 3.94 15.74
CA TYR A 58 3.92 4.41 16.68
C TYR A 58 4.12 3.84 18.09
N GLY A 59 4.70 2.64 18.18
CA GLY A 59 5.02 1.96 19.43
C GLY A 59 5.86 0.70 19.19
N GLU A 60 6.18 -0.03 20.24
CA GLU A 60 6.92 -1.30 20.11
C GLU A 60 6.09 -2.33 19.34
N GLY A 61 6.59 -2.76 18.18
CA GLY A 61 5.87 -3.65 17.26
C GLY A 61 4.62 -3.01 16.61
N VAL A 62 4.45 -1.68 16.72
CA VAL A 62 3.32 -0.94 16.14
C VAL A 62 3.81 0.16 15.20
N TYR A 63 3.32 0.12 13.97
CA TYR A 63 3.72 0.99 12.88
C TYR A 63 2.49 1.69 12.31
N LYS A 64 2.61 2.97 12.03
CA LYS A 64 1.59 3.75 11.35
C LYS A 64 2.10 4.06 9.95
N GLY A 65 1.27 3.93 8.93
CA GLY A 65 1.70 4.19 7.56
C GLY A 65 0.61 4.79 6.69
N ARG A 66 1.02 5.58 5.71
CA ARG A 66 0.15 6.10 4.66
C ARG A 66 0.42 5.37 3.36
N THR A 67 -0.61 4.74 2.81
CA THR A 67 -0.48 3.88 1.63
C THR A 67 -1.68 4.02 0.71
N HIS A 68 -1.49 3.69 -0.56
CA HIS A 68 -2.58 3.53 -1.52
C HIS A 68 -3.18 2.12 -1.51
N LEU A 69 -2.58 1.20 -0.74
CA LEU A 69 -3.04 -0.17 -0.61
C LEU A 69 -4.13 -0.27 0.45
N THR A 70 -5.11 -1.13 0.18
CA THR A 70 -6.15 -1.44 1.15
C THR A 70 -5.59 -2.24 2.33
N LYS A 71 -6.32 -2.25 3.45
CA LYS A 71 -6.01 -3.07 4.62
C LYS A 71 -5.72 -4.54 4.28
N GLU A 72 -6.49 -5.14 3.38
CA GLU A 72 -6.34 -6.56 3.02
C GLU A 72 -5.07 -6.81 2.21
N GLU A 73 -4.71 -5.87 1.31
CA GLU A 73 -3.49 -5.95 0.52
C GLU A 73 -2.25 -5.80 1.39
N ILE A 74 -2.25 -4.84 2.31
CA ILE A 74 -1.17 -4.68 3.30
C ILE A 74 -1.05 -5.93 4.17
N LYS A 75 -2.17 -6.46 4.68
CA LYS A 75 -2.13 -7.68 5.50
C LYS A 75 -1.49 -8.85 4.73
N LYS A 76 -1.89 -9.07 3.46
CA LYS A 76 -1.31 -10.11 2.60
C LYS A 76 0.18 -9.89 2.31
N LEU A 77 0.58 -8.65 2.07
CA LEU A 77 1.98 -8.29 1.84
C LEU A 77 2.82 -8.62 3.08
N LEU A 78 2.35 -8.23 4.26
CA LEU A 78 3.05 -8.46 5.52
C LEU A 78 3.17 -9.94 5.86
N THR A 79 2.10 -10.71 5.72
CA THR A 79 2.14 -12.16 5.99
C THR A 79 3.07 -12.89 5.02
N LYS A 80 3.13 -12.44 3.76
CA LYS A 80 3.98 -13.03 2.74
C LYS A 80 5.46 -12.69 2.93
N GLU A 81 5.78 -11.42 3.13
CA GLU A 81 7.17 -10.95 3.19
C GLU A 81 7.81 -11.22 4.57
N LEU A 82 7.02 -11.14 5.65
CA LEU A 82 7.51 -11.44 7.00
C LEU A 82 7.33 -12.91 7.39
N CYS A 83 6.76 -13.74 6.51
CA CYS A 83 6.42 -15.15 6.78
C CYS A 83 5.62 -15.34 8.08
N LEU A 84 4.73 -14.40 8.37
CA LEU A 84 3.91 -14.41 9.58
C LEU A 84 2.54 -15.01 9.34
N VAL A 85 2.01 -15.69 10.36
CA VAL A 85 0.62 -16.12 10.39
C VAL A 85 -0.29 -14.89 10.49
N GLU A 86 -1.44 -14.92 9.81
CA GLU A 86 -2.41 -13.82 9.79
C GLU A 86 -2.86 -13.36 11.19
N GLU A 87 -2.86 -14.24 12.18
CA GLU A 87 -3.25 -13.97 13.56
C GLU A 87 -2.26 -13.04 14.28
N ASN A 88 -1.01 -13.03 13.83
CA ASN A 88 0.08 -12.25 14.39
C ASN A 88 0.17 -10.83 13.81
N VAL A 89 -0.61 -10.55 12.75
CA VAL A 89 -0.60 -9.25 12.03
C VAL A 89 -1.97 -8.61 12.13
N LEU A 90 -2.05 -7.50 12.85
CA LEU A 90 -3.26 -6.72 13.01
C LEU A 90 -3.13 -5.42 12.20
N VAL A 91 -4.07 -5.18 11.28
CA VAL A 91 -4.11 -3.95 10.46
C VAL A 91 -5.44 -3.24 10.70
N ILE A 92 -5.40 -1.94 11.01
CA ILE A 92 -6.56 -1.09 11.32
C ILE A 92 -6.52 0.15 10.42
N ASP A 93 -7.64 0.48 9.78
CA ASP A 93 -7.85 1.77 9.12
C ASP A 93 -8.12 2.86 10.15
N VAL A 94 -7.31 3.92 10.16
CA VAL A 94 -7.48 5.08 11.04
C VAL A 94 -8.69 5.91 10.62
N THR A 95 -9.04 5.89 9.32
CA THR A 95 -10.13 6.68 8.74
C THR A 95 -11.53 6.25 9.19
N ASN A 96 -11.69 5.05 9.78
CA ASN A 96 -12.99 4.51 10.21
C ASN A 96 -13.20 4.46 11.73
N THR A 97 -12.24 4.89 12.54
CA THR A 97 -12.29 4.69 14.00
C THR A 97 -13.23 5.66 14.74
N ILE A 98 -13.81 6.66 14.06
CA ILE A 98 -14.71 7.64 14.70
C ILE A 98 -16.17 7.15 14.76
N VAL A 99 -16.57 6.14 13.99
CA VAL A 99 -18.01 5.78 13.87
C VAL A 99 -18.48 4.74 14.89
N ASN A 100 -17.59 4.06 15.63
CA ASN A 100 -18.01 2.99 16.57
C ASN A 100 -17.76 3.28 18.07
N ALA A 101 -17.46 4.53 18.44
CA ALA A 101 -17.28 4.93 19.83
C ALA A 101 -18.51 5.66 20.44
N LYS A 102 -19.71 5.45 19.89
CA LYS A 102 -20.98 5.80 20.53
C LYS A 102 -22.02 4.73 20.26
N SER A 103 -22.18 3.79 21.19
CA SER A 103 -23.49 3.25 21.61
C SER A 103 -23.28 2.17 22.67
N LYS A 104 -23.17 2.57 23.92
CA LYS A 104 -23.86 1.90 25.01
C LYS A 104 -24.22 2.89 26.09
#